data_AF-A0A183HKA6-F1
#
_entry.id   AF-A0A183HKA6-F1
#
_cell.length_a   1.000
_cell.length_b   1.000
_cell.length_c   1.000
_cell.angle_alpha   90.00
_cell.angle_beta   90.00
_cell.angle_gamma   90.00
#
_symmetry.space_group_name_H-M   'P 1'
#
loop_
_entity.id
_entity.type
_entity.pdbx_description
1 polymer ?
#
loop_
_entity_poly.entity_id
_entity_poly.type
_entity_poly.pdbx_seq_one_letter_code
_entity_poly.pdbx_strand_id
1 'polypeptide(L)'
;MVLCIHAIDITDIDKEERDRLFYQVLIMLNISEIRWGSQLLLQAATRTGQIKEVERICRESNCYEAERVKNYLKEAKLTDQLPLIIVCDRHDMVHDLVLYLYRNNLQKYIEVFVQKVNPARLPIVVGGLLDVDCSEDAIKQLIINTRGKFDIDELVEEVEKRNRLKLLAPWLEMRVQEGSTDPATHNALAKIYIDANNNPERFLRDNPYYDSRIVGKYCEKRDPHFACLAYERGQCDAELVNVCNENSLFKNLARYLVKRRDFPLWAQVLAEDNQHRRQLIDQSLFSCINVISVTRIY
;
A
#
# COMPACT_ATOMS: atom_id res chain seq x y z
N MET A 1 -25.44 -37.03 -15.15
CA MET A 1 -25.09 -35.79 -14.40
C MET A 1 -25.72 -34.53 -14.99
N VAL A 2 -25.55 -34.22 -16.28
CA VAL A 2 -26.14 -33.02 -16.92
C VAL A 2 -27.68 -32.98 -16.84
N LEU A 3 -28.33 -34.15 -16.90
CA LEU A 3 -29.79 -34.29 -16.79
C LEU A 3 -30.35 -33.95 -15.39
N CYS A 4 -29.58 -34.12 -14.31
CA CYS A 4 -30.06 -33.79 -12.95
C CYS A 4 -30.15 -32.27 -12.71
N ILE A 5 -29.43 -31.46 -13.49
CA ILE A 5 -29.41 -30.00 -13.33
C ILE A 5 -30.57 -29.35 -14.09
N HIS A 6 -30.89 -29.87 -15.29
CA HIS A 6 -32.13 -29.49 -15.96
C HIS A 6 -33.36 -29.86 -15.14
N ALA A 7 -33.25 -30.87 -14.25
CA ALA A 7 -34.31 -31.19 -13.29
C ALA A 7 -34.40 -30.20 -12.10
N ILE A 8 -33.38 -29.37 -11.84
CA ILE A 8 -33.45 -28.29 -10.83
C ILE A 8 -34.14 -27.04 -11.41
N ASP A 9 -34.19 -26.91 -12.75
CA ASP A 9 -34.87 -25.82 -13.48
C ASP A 9 -36.40 -25.97 -13.53
N ILE A 10 -36.99 -26.90 -12.78
CA ILE A 10 -38.44 -27.03 -12.72
C ILE A 10 -38.97 -26.01 -11.72
N THR A 11 -39.34 -24.84 -12.25
CA THR A 11 -40.01 -23.74 -11.56
C THR A 11 -41.36 -24.12 -10.92
N ASP A 12 -41.81 -25.37 -11.10
CA ASP A 12 -43.04 -25.95 -10.55
C ASP A 12 -42.83 -27.00 -9.44
N ILE A 13 -41.60 -27.19 -8.93
CA ILE A 13 -41.33 -28.13 -7.82
C ILE A 13 -41.32 -27.42 -6.46
N ASP A 14 -41.98 -28.03 -5.49
CA ASP A 14 -42.05 -27.56 -4.10
C ASP A 14 -40.66 -27.37 -3.49
N LYS A 15 -40.52 -26.35 -2.63
CA LYS A 15 -39.22 -25.93 -2.07
C LYS A 15 -38.45 -27.08 -1.39
N GLU A 16 -39.16 -27.98 -0.70
CA GLU A 16 -38.57 -29.16 -0.04
C GLU A 16 -37.99 -30.19 -0.99
N GLU A 17 -38.61 -30.40 -2.16
CA GLU A 17 -38.19 -31.40 -3.13
C GLU A 17 -36.98 -30.90 -3.94
N ARG A 18 -36.93 -29.59 -4.19
CA ARG A 18 -35.75 -28.90 -4.74
C ARG A 18 -34.56 -28.93 -3.77
N ASP A 19 -34.81 -28.79 -2.46
CA ASP A 19 -33.77 -28.95 -1.43
C ASP A 19 -33.28 -30.41 -1.35
N ARG A 20 -34.18 -31.41 -1.41
CA ARG A 20 -33.78 -32.83 -1.44
C ARG A 20 -32.91 -33.18 -2.65
N LEU A 21 -33.29 -32.73 -3.84
CA LEU A 21 -32.51 -32.94 -5.06
C LEU A 21 -31.14 -32.28 -4.98
N PHE A 22 -31.07 -31.09 -4.38
CA PHE A 22 -29.80 -30.41 -4.13
C PHE A 22 -28.88 -31.22 -3.21
N TYR A 23 -29.38 -31.71 -2.06
CA TYR A 23 -28.58 -32.55 -1.15
C TYR A 23 -28.14 -33.88 -1.79
N GLN A 24 -28.98 -34.47 -2.65
CA GLN A 24 -28.61 -35.68 -3.39
C GLN A 24 -27.46 -35.42 -4.37
N VAL A 25 -27.53 -34.31 -5.12
CA VAL A 25 -26.46 -33.88 -6.03
C VAL A 25 -25.20 -33.49 -5.26
N LEU A 26 -25.34 -32.86 -4.09
CA LEU A 26 -24.24 -32.52 -3.18
C LEU A 26 -23.46 -33.77 -2.78
N ILE A 27 -24.16 -34.81 -2.31
CA ILE A 27 -23.54 -36.09 -1.90
C ILE A 27 -22.83 -36.76 -3.08
N MET A 28 -23.44 -36.77 -4.27
CA MET A 28 -22.85 -37.38 -5.47
C MET A 28 -21.61 -36.63 -5.97
N LEU A 29 -21.60 -35.29 -5.86
CA LEU A 29 -20.48 -34.46 -6.31
C LEU A 29 -19.33 -34.40 -5.29
N ASN A 30 -19.63 -34.45 -3.99
CA ASN A 30 -18.62 -34.46 -2.92
C ASN A 30 -17.71 -35.69 -2.98
N ILE A 31 -18.16 -36.77 -3.63
CA ILE A 31 -17.36 -37.98 -3.88
C ILE A 31 -16.32 -37.77 -5.00
N SER A 32 -16.48 -36.73 -5.83
CA SER A 32 -15.84 -36.69 -7.15
C SER A 32 -14.68 -35.71 -7.33
N GLU A 33 -14.41 -34.74 -6.43
CA GLU A 33 -13.29 -33.76 -6.51
C GLU A 33 -13.04 -33.10 -7.91
N ILE A 34 -14.00 -33.16 -8.85
CA ILE A 34 -13.79 -32.69 -10.22
C ILE A 34 -14.11 -31.20 -10.35
N ARG A 35 -13.29 -30.48 -11.12
CA ARG A 35 -13.42 -29.05 -11.48
C ARG A 35 -14.81 -28.62 -11.93
N TRP A 36 -15.46 -29.47 -12.72
CA TRP A 36 -16.82 -29.25 -13.19
C TRP A 36 -17.86 -29.34 -12.07
N GLY A 37 -17.63 -30.18 -11.05
CA GLY A 37 -18.54 -30.38 -9.93
C GLY A 37 -18.72 -29.13 -9.07
N SER A 38 -17.62 -28.46 -8.71
CA SER A 38 -17.68 -27.26 -7.85
C SER A 38 -18.42 -26.09 -8.51
N GLN A 39 -18.20 -25.86 -9.81
CA GLN A 39 -18.88 -24.78 -10.54
C GLN A 39 -20.39 -25.04 -10.69
N LEU A 40 -20.75 -26.29 -10.95
CA LEU A 40 -22.14 -26.75 -11.09
C LEU A 40 -22.90 -26.67 -9.76
N LEU A 41 -22.23 -27.06 -8.68
CA LEU A 41 -22.77 -27.05 -7.32
C LEU A 41 -22.96 -25.60 -6.83
N LEU A 42 -22.05 -24.69 -7.19
CA LEU A 42 -22.20 -23.26 -6.92
C LEU A 42 -23.43 -22.68 -7.64
N GLN A 43 -23.61 -23.00 -8.93
CA GLN A 43 -24.77 -22.54 -9.70
C GLN A 43 -26.09 -23.10 -9.13
N ALA A 44 -26.10 -24.39 -8.78
CA ALA A 44 -27.25 -25.01 -8.13
C ALA A 44 -27.57 -24.36 -6.78
N ALA A 45 -26.56 -24.15 -5.92
CA ALA A 45 -26.72 -23.53 -4.60
C ALA A 45 -27.20 -22.07 -4.69
N THR A 46 -26.74 -21.34 -5.71
CA THR A 46 -27.16 -19.97 -5.99
C THR A 46 -28.63 -19.94 -6.42
N ARG A 47 -29.05 -20.86 -7.30
CA ARG A 47 -30.45 -20.97 -7.77
C ARG A 47 -31.41 -21.47 -6.69
N THR A 48 -30.96 -22.33 -5.77
CA THR A 48 -31.78 -22.80 -4.64
C THR A 48 -31.81 -21.81 -3.47
N GLY A 49 -31.03 -20.73 -3.50
CA GLY A 49 -30.97 -19.71 -2.45
C GLY A 49 -30.21 -20.16 -1.20
N GLN A 50 -29.40 -21.21 -1.28
CA GLN A 50 -28.61 -21.73 -0.16
C GLN A 50 -27.30 -20.96 0.00
N ILE A 51 -27.38 -19.71 0.45
CA ILE A 51 -26.25 -18.76 0.55
C ILE A 51 -25.08 -19.31 1.38
N LYS A 52 -25.36 -20.04 2.46
CA LYS A 52 -24.32 -20.64 3.34
C LYS A 52 -23.46 -21.67 2.60
N GLU A 53 -24.07 -22.46 1.71
CA GLU A 53 -23.33 -23.45 0.93
C GLU A 53 -22.55 -22.78 -0.20
N VAL A 54 -23.09 -21.72 -0.81
CA VAL A 54 -22.35 -20.87 -1.76
C VAL A 54 -21.08 -20.31 -1.10
N GLU A 55 -21.19 -19.77 0.11
CA GLU A 55 -20.05 -19.28 0.88
C GLU A 55 -19.02 -20.39 1.15
N ARG A 56 -19.49 -21.56 1.59
CA ARG A 56 -18.64 -22.72 1.86
C ARG A 56 -17.86 -23.16 0.63
N ILE A 57 -18.51 -23.29 -0.53
CA ILE A 57 -17.86 -23.67 -1.79
C ILE A 57 -16.81 -22.65 -2.19
N CYS A 58 -17.14 -21.35 -2.11
CA CYS A 58 -16.20 -20.28 -2.42
C CYS A 58 -14.96 -20.31 -1.51
N ARG A 59 -15.13 -20.69 -0.24
CA ARG A 59 -14.05 -20.78 0.75
C ARG A 59 -13.23 -22.06 0.64
N GLU A 60 -13.86 -23.21 0.43
CA GLU A 60 -13.22 -24.54 0.55
C GLU A 60 -12.79 -25.13 -0.81
N SER A 61 -13.49 -24.82 -1.89
CA SER A 61 -13.13 -25.38 -3.20
C SER A 61 -11.97 -24.64 -3.84
N ASN A 62 -11.06 -25.39 -4.48
CA ASN A 62 -9.97 -24.88 -5.33
C ASN A 62 -10.24 -25.14 -6.82
N CYS A 63 -11.35 -25.78 -7.14
CA CYS A 63 -11.56 -26.42 -8.43
C CYS A 63 -12.55 -25.63 -9.30
N TYR A 64 -12.63 -24.30 -9.17
CA TYR A 64 -13.48 -23.47 -10.04
C TYR A 64 -12.67 -22.40 -10.78
N GLU A 65 -13.22 -21.92 -11.90
CA GLU A 65 -12.63 -20.82 -12.66
C GLU A 65 -13.05 -19.49 -12.05
N ALA A 66 -12.10 -18.82 -11.38
CA ALA A 66 -12.36 -17.66 -10.54
C ALA A 66 -13.06 -16.51 -11.28
N GLU A 67 -12.66 -16.21 -12.52
CA GLU A 67 -13.26 -15.13 -13.31
C GLU A 67 -14.72 -15.41 -13.68
N ARG A 68 -15.03 -16.64 -14.08
CA ARG A 68 -16.40 -17.04 -14.43
C ARG A 68 -17.30 -17.03 -13.20
N VAL A 69 -16.80 -17.52 -12.06
CA VAL A 69 -17.52 -17.48 -10.78
C VAL A 69 -17.75 -16.03 -10.34
N LYS A 70 -16.72 -15.17 -10.40
CA LYS A 70 -16.84 -13.74 -10.13
C LYS A 70 -17.94 -13.09 -10.98
N ASN A 71 -17.92 -13.29 -12.29
CA ASN A 71 -18.90 -12.70 -13.20
C ASN A 71 -20.31 -13.22 -12.93
N TYR A 72 -20.45 -14.52 -12.69
CA TYR A 72 -21.73 -15.13 -12.31
C TYR A 72 -22.29 -14.56 -11.00
N LEU A 73 -21.46 -14.42 -9.96
CA LEU A 73 -21.87 -13.85 -8.67
C LEU A 73 -22.24 -12.37 -8.78
N LYS A 74 -21.57 -11.60 -9.65
CA LYS A 74 -21.94 -10.21 -9.99
C LYS A 74 -23.32 -10.14 -10.66
N GLU A 75 -23.61 -11.04 -11.59
CA GLU A 75 -24.92 -11.11 -12.27
C GLU A 75 -26.04 -11.59 -11.34
N ALA A 76 -25.75 -12.55 -10.46
CA ALA A 76 -26.72 -13.12 -9.53
C ALA A 76 -27.23 -12.13 -8.47
N LYS A 77 -26.51 -11.01 -8.24
CA LYS A 77 -26.89 -9.93 -7.29
C LYS A 77 -27.42 -10.48 -5.95
N LEU A 78 -26.66 -11.39 -5.37
CA LEU A 78 -27.02 -12.01 -4.09
C LEU A 78 -27.29 -10.96 -3.00
N THR A 79 -28.20 -11.27 -2.08
CA THR A 79 -28.50 -10.41 -0.93
C THR A 79 -27.28 -10.25 -0.02
N ASP A 80 -26.47 -11.29 0.12
CA ASP A 80 -25.18 -11.29 0.78
C ASP A 80 -24.04 -11.36 -0.25
N GLN A 81 -23.13 -10.38 -0.20
CA GLN A 81 -21.99 -10.28 -1.10
C GLN A 81 -20.74 -11.00 -0.58
N LEU A 82 -20.79 -11.56 0.63
CA LEU A 82 -19.65 -12.28 1.22
C LEU A 82 -19.08 -13.39 0.32
N PRO A 83 -19.87 -14.21 -0.39
CA PRO A 83 -19.31 -15.21 -1.31
C PRO A 83 -18.49 -14.58 -2.44
N LEU A 84 -18.92 -13.44 -2.98
CA LEU A 84 -18.16 -12.71 -4.02
C LEU A 84 -16.87 -12.14 -3.43
N ILE A 85 -16.92 -11.59 -2.22
CA ILE A 85 -15.75 -11.04 -1.51
C ILE A 85 -14.70 -12.13 -1.31
N ILE A 86 -15.09 -13.32 -0.85
CA ILE A 86 -14.18 -14.45 -0.61
C ILE A 86 -13.47 -14.87 -1.90
N VAL A 87 -14.22 -15.03 -3.00
CA VAL A 87 -13.63 -15.41 -4.30
C VAL A 87 -12.61 -14.37 -4.76
N CYS A 88 -12.96 -13.09 -4.66
CA CYS A 88 -12.07 -12.02 -5.09
C CYS A 88 -10.81 -11.90 -4.23
N ASP A 89 -10.90 -12.07 -2.90
CA ASP A 89 -9.73 -12.03 -2.00
C ASP A 89 -8.78 -13.20 -2.23
N ARG A 90 -9.32 -14.41 -2.44
CA ARG A 90 -8.52 -15.63 -2.66
C ARG A 90 -7.76 -15.64 -3.99
N HIS A 91 -8.24 -14.91 -4.98
CA HIS A 91 -7.69 -14.88 -6.33
C HIS A 91 -7.09 -13.51 -6.71
N ASP A 92 -6.77 -12.67 -5.73
CA ASP A 92 -6.15 -11.35 -5.91
C ASP A 92 -6.94 -10.39 -6.83
N MET A 93 -8.25 -10.58 -6.97
CA MET A 93 -9.15 -9.73 -7.76
C MET A 93 -9.86 -8.67 -6.89
N VAL A 94 -9.19 -8.18 -5.86
CA VAL A 94 -9.76 -7.23 -4.88
C VAL A 94 -10.09 -5.88 -5.53
N HIS A 95 -9.27 -5.42 -6.46
CA HIS A 95 -9.52 -4.15 -7.15
C HIS A 95 -10.86 -4.17 -7.93
N ASP A 96 -11.08 -5.20 -8.74
CA ASP A 96 -12.34 -5.42 -9.47
C ASP A 96 -13.57 -5.55 -8.58
N LEU A 97 -13.40 -6.10 -7.38
CA LEU A 97 -14.44 -6.20 -6.36
C LEU A 97 -14.84 -4.82 -5.87
N VAL A 98 -13.86 -3.98 -5.51
CA VAL A 98 -14.09 -2.62 -5.00
C VAL A 98 -14.82 -1.77 -6.04
N LEU A 99 -14.36 -1.81 -7.31
CA LEU A 99 -15.02 -1.11 -8.42
C LEU A 99 -16.50 -1.53 -8.54
N TYR A 100 -16.78 -2.83 -8.45
CA TYR A 100 -18.13 -3.35 -8.54
C TYR A 100 -19.00 -2.96 -7.34
N LEU A 101 -18.50 -3.13 -6.12
CA LEU A 101 -19.26 -2.80 -4.90
C LEU A 101 -19.56 -1.31 -4.84
N TYR A 102 -18.61 -0.46 -5.22
CA TYR A 102 -18.81 0.99 -5.23
C TYR A 102 -19.87 1.42 -6.25
N ARG A 103 -19.78 0.94 -7.50
CA ARG A 103 -20.75 1.24 -8.57
C ARG A 103 -22.19 0.82 -8.25
N ASN A 104 -22.36 -0.19 -7.39
CA ASN A 104 -23.67 -0.67 -6.96
C ASN A 104 -24.13 -0.07 -5.61
N ASN A 105 -23.43 0.96 -5.09
CA ASN A 105 -23.73 1.59 -3.79
C ASN A 105 -23.63 0.64 -2.59
N LEU A 106 -22.76 -0.36 -2.66
CA LEU A 106 -22.55 -1.39 -1.64
C LEU A 106 -21.34 -1.09 -0.73
N GLN A 107 -21.14 0.18 -0.36
CA GLN A 107 -19.96 0.63 0.40
C GLN A 107 -19.81 -0.05 1.76
N LYS A 108 -20.93 -0.37 2.44
CA LYS A 108 -20.94 -1.14 3.70
C LYS A 108 -20.20 -2.48 3.59
N TYR A 109 -20.27 -3.13 2.43
CA TYR A 109 -19.57 -4.40 2.20
C TYR A 109 -18.06 -4.22 2.01
N ILE A 110 -17.62 -3.08 1.49
CA ILE A 110 -16.20 -2.71 1.40
C ILE A 110 -15.63 -2.53 2.82
N GLU A 111 -16.35 -1.82 3.69
CA GLU A 111 -15.97 -1.68 5.10
C GLU A 111 -15.90 -3.03 5.81
N VAL A 112 -16.93 -3.88 5.64
CA VAL A 112 -16.96 -5.22 6.24
C VAL A 112 -15.81 -6.09 5.73
N PHE A 113 -15.47 -6.00 4.45
CA PHE A 113 -14.35 -6.75 3.87
C PHE A 113 -13.04 -6.42 4.59
N VAL A 114 -12.70 -5.14 4.68
CA VAL A 114 -11.44 -4.72 5.29
C VAL A 114 -11.45 -4.94 6.81
N GLN A 115 -12.56 -4.69 7.49
CA GLN A 115 -12.61 -4.79 8.95
C GLN A 115 -12.72 -6.23 9.47
N LYS A 116 -13.45 -7.11 8.78
CA LYS A 116 -13.80 -8.45 9.29
C LYS A 116 -13.18 -9.60 8.51
N VAL A 117 -12.91 -9.43 7.22
CA VAL A 117 -12.44 -10.53 6.37
C VAL A 117 -10.92 -10.49 6.26
N ASN A 118 -10.37 -9.42 5.70
CA ASN A 118 -8.93 -9.32 5.47
C ASN A 118 -8.44 -7.86 5.54
N PRO A 119 -7.99 -7.40 6.72
CA PRO A 119 -7.45 -6.05 6.89
C PRO A 119 -6.19 -5.79 6.08
N ALA A 120 -5.40 -6.82 5.77
CA ALA A 120 -4.17 -6.68 5.02
C ALA A 120 -4.40 -6.15 3.59
N ARG A 121 -5.62 -6.27 3.06
CA ARG A 121 -6.00 -5.77 1.73
C ARG A 121 -6.40 -4.30 1.72
N LEU A 122 -6.36 -3.60 2.86
CA LEU A 122 -6.66 -2.17 2.93
C LEU A 122 -5.90 -1.33 1.88
N PRO A 123 -4.59 -1.52 1.63
CA PRO A 123 -3.86 -0.75 0.61
C PRO A 123 -4.50 -0.79 -0.77
N ILE A 124 -4.78 -2.00 -1.26
CA ILE A 124 -5.39 -2.25 -2.56
C ILE A 124 -6.82 -1.69 -2.61
N VAL A 125 -7.57 -1.81 -1.51
CA VAL A 125 -8.93 -1.29 -1.41
C VAL A 125 -8.94 0.24 -1.46
N VAL A 126 -8.05 0.90 -0.73
CA VAL A 126 -7.88 2.36 -0.79
C VAL A 126 -7.50 2.80 -2.19
N GLY A 127 -6.59 2.09 -2.85
CA GLY A 127 -6.25 2.32 -4.24
C GLY A 127 -7.47 2.24 -5.17
N GLY A 128 -8.26 1.17 -5.05
CA GLY A 128 -9.50 1.01 -5.82
C GLY A 128 -10.55 2.08 -5.55
N LEU A 129 -10.68 2.55 -4.30
CA LEU A 129 -11.58 3.64 -3.94
C LEU A 129 -11.12 4.99 -4.51
N LEU A 130 -9.81 5.23 -4.59
CA LEU A 130 -9.27 6.43 -5.22
C LEU A 130 -9.50 6.44 -6.73
N ASP A 131 -9.46 5.28 -7.39
CA ASP A 131 -9.70 5.18 -8.84
C ASP A 131 -11.17 5.41 -9.26
N VAL A 132 -12.10 5.35 -8.30
CA VAL A 132 -13.53 5.66 -8.51
C VAL A 132 -13.94 7.03 -7.97
N ASP A 133 -12.96 7.89 -7.66
CA ASP A 133 -13.18 9.23 -7.10
C ASP A 133 -14.04 9.20 -5.82
N CYS A 134 -13.84 8.18 -4.96
CA CYS A 134 -14.51 8.12 -3.68
C CYS A 134 -14.16 9.35 -2.81
N SER A 135 -15.09 9.77 -1.95
CA SER A 135 -14.86 10.92 -1.07
C SER A 135 -13.68 10.67 -0.14
N GLU A 136 -12.80 11.68 -0.02
CA GLU A 136 -11.62 11.58 0.83
C GLU A 136 -11.98 11.26 2.28
N ASP A 137 -13.08 11.82 2.78
CA ASP A 137 -13.55 11.58 4.14
C ASP A 137 -13.95 10.12 4.36
N ALA A 138 -14.59 9.48 3.39
CA ALA A 138 -14.92 8.05 3.48
C ALA A 138 -13.65 7.20 3.55
N ILE A 139 -12.63 7.53 2.75
CA ILE A 139 -11.34 6.82 2.76
C ILE A 139 -10.63 7.02 4.10
N LYS A 140 -10.58 8.27 4.61
CA LYS A 140 -9.98 8.59 5.92
C LYS A 140 -10.66 7.80 7.05
N GLN A 141 -12.00 7.78 7.05
CA GLN A 141 -12.78 7.01 8.03
C GLN A 141 -12.53 5.50 7.90
N LEU A 142 -12.44 4.97 6.68
CA LEU A 142 -12.13 3.56 6.45
C LEU A 142 -10.76 3.18 7.05
N ILE A 143 -9.73 4.00 6.82
CA ILE A 143 -8.39 3.77 7.36
C ILE A 143 -8.39 3.82 8.90
N ILE A 144 -9.01 4.85 9.49
CA ILE A 144 -9.09 5.01 10.96
C ILE A 144 -9.85 3.84 11.61
N ASN A 145 -10.95 3.40 10.98
CA ASN A 145 -11.78 2.32 11.52
C ASN A 145 -11.15 0.93 11.33
N THR A 146 -10.15 0.81 10.46
CA THR A 146 -9.44 -0.45 10.24
C THR A 146 -8.41 -0.66 11.34
N ARG A 147 -8.79 -1.44 12.35
CA ARG A 147 -7.92 -1.82 13.49
C ARG A 147 -7.00 -3.01 13.21
N GLY A 148 -7.11 -3.62 12.03
CA GLY A 148 -6.28 -4.77 11.65
C GLY A 148 -4.87 -4.36 11.24
N LYS A 149 -3.95 -5.33 11.22
CA LYS A 149 -2.59 -5.11 10.70
C LYS A 149 -2.62 -5.08 9.18
N PHE A 150 -2.05 -4.05 8.60
CA PHE A 150 -1.81 -3.92 7.16
C PHE A 150 -0.46 -3.22 6.93
N ASP A 151 0.09 -3.39 5.74
CA ASP A 151 1.36 -2.78 5.37
C ASP A 151 1.16 -1.29 5.04
N ILE A 152 1.92 -0.45 5.74
CA ILE A 152 1.87 1.01 5.59
C ILE A 152 2.63 1.41 4.33
N ASP A 153 3.73 0.74 4.01
CA ASP A 153 4.52 1.05 2.83
C ASP A 153 3.69 0.75 1.57
N GLU A 154 2.95 -0.37 1.55
CA GLU A 154 2.03 -0.70 0.46
C GLU A 154 0.89 0.33 0.35
N LEU A 155 0.30 0.76 1.47
CA LEU A 155 -0.73 1.81 1.47
C LEU A 155 -0.20 3.13 0.90
N VAL A 156 0.99 3.53 1.34
CA VAL A 156 1.63 4.76 0.89
C VAL A 156 1.95 4.68 -0.59
N GLU A 157 2.44 3.54 -1.08
CA GLU A 157 2.72 3.31 -2.50
C GLU A 157 1.45 3.43 -3.36
N GLU A 158 0.35 2.79 -2.95
CA GLU A 158 -0.92 2.85 -3.68
C GLU A 158 -1.49 4.29 -3.73
N VAL A 159 -1.34 5.06 -2.66
CA VAL A 159 -1.77 6.46 -2.62
C VAL A 159 -0.80 7.38 -3.38
N GLU A 160 0.51 7.08 -3.37
CA GLU A 160 1.57 7.80 -4.07
C GLU A 160 1.43 7.69 -5.58
N LYS A 161 1.17 6.48 -6.12
CA LYS A 161 0.90 6.25 -7.54
C LYS A 161 -0.22 7.14 -8.10
N ARG A 162 -1.18 7.52 -7.26
CA ARG A 162 -2.35 8.33 -7.60
C ARG A 162 -2.19 9.81 -7.28
N ASN A 163 -1.01 10.23 -6.82
CA ASN A 163 -0.71 11.61 -6.42
C ASN A 163 -1.68 12.16 -5.35
N ARG A 164 -2.06 11.32 -4.38
CA ARG A 164 -3.00 11.69 -3.29
C ARG A 164 -2.41 11.54 -1.90
N LEU A 165 -1.07 11.53 -1.75
CA LEU A 165 -0.37 11.30 -0.47
C LEU A 165 -0.84 12.20 0.68
N LYS A 166 -1.22 13.45 0.39
CA LYS A 166 -1.72 14.40 1.39
C LYS A 166 -2.95 13.89 2.15
N LEU A 167 -3.72 12.97 1.57
CA LEU A 167 -4.87 12.34 2.21
C LEU A 167 -4.50 11.58 3.49
N LEU A 168 -3.30 10.98 3.52
CA LEU A 168 -2.82 10.20 4.66
C LEU A 168 -2.25 11.06 5.79
N ALA A 169 -2.00 12.36 5.55
CA ALA A 169 -1.32 13.22 6.52
C ALA A 169 -1.97 13.22 7.91
N PRO A 170 -3.29 13.44 8.06
CA PRO A 170 -3.92 13.49 9.39
C PRO A 170 -3.79 12.16 10.15
N TRP A 171 -3.88 11.04 9.43
CA TRP A 171 -3.77 9.72 10.03
C TRP A 171 -2.33 9.38 10.44
N LEU A 172 -1.35 9.72 9.60
CA LEU A 172 0.07 9.52 9.92
C LEU A 172 0.52 10.41 11.10
N GLU A 173 0.09 11.67 11.13
CA GLU A 173 0.36 12.59 12.24
C GLU A 173 -0.21 12.08 13.57
N MET A 174 -1.44 11.56 13.56
CA MET A 174 -2.04 10.93 14.72
C MET A 174 -1.19 9.77 15.24
N ARG A 175 -0.70 8.89 14.37
CA ARG A 175 0.17 7.77 14.79
C ARG A 175 1.51 8.23 15.36
N VAL A 176 2.11 9.29 14.82
CA VAL A 176 3.33 9.87 15.39
C VAL A 176 3.05 10.47 16.77
N GLN A 177 1.90 11.11 16.97
CA GLN A 177 1.49 11.64 18.27
C GLN A 177 1.21 10.52 19.30
N GLU A 178 0.71 9.38 18.85
CA GLU A 178 0.56 8.17 19.67
C GLU A 178 1.90 7.50 20.03
N GLY A 179 3.02 8.01 19.50
CA GLY A 179 4.36 7.52 19.80
C GLY A 179 4.83 6.39 18.89
N SER A 180 4.22 6.21 17.72
CA SER A 180 4.72 5.25 16.74
C SER A 180 6.12 5.64 16.26
N THR A 181 6.99 4.64 16.14
CA THR A 181 8.41 4.80 15.76
C THR A 181 8.73 4.06 14.47
N ASP A 182 7.71 3.64 13.74
CA ASP A 182 7.86 2.84 12.53
C ASP A 182 8.41 3.68 11.36
N PRO A 183 9.46 3.20 10.67
CA PRO A 183 10.05 3.95 9.56
C PRO A 183 9.06 4.28 8.45
N ALA A 184 8.12 3.38 8.15
CA ALA A 184 7.12 3.58 7.10
C ALA A 184 6.26 4.85 7.31
N THR A 185 5.73 5.05 8.53
CA THR A 185 4.97 6.26 8.88
C THR A 185 5.80 7.52 8.70
N HIS A 186 7.03 7.51 9.21
CA HIS A 186 7.88 8.69 9.18
C HIS A 186 8.42 8.98 7.77
N ASN A 187 8.68 7.96 6.97
CA ASN A 187 9.04 8.08 5.56
C ASN A 187 7.92 8.74 4.77
N ALA A 188 6.69 8.24 4.93
CA ALA A 188 5.52 8.78 4.26
C ALA A 188 5.25 10.24 4.69
N LEU A 189 5.35 10.52 5.99
CA LEU A 189 5.15 11.87 6.51
C LEU A 189 6.25 12.83 6.02
N ALA A 190 7.50 12.37 5.93
CA ALA A 190 8.59 13.15 5.33
C ALA A 190 8.25 13.54 3.88
N LYS A 191 7.86 12.55 3.05
CA LYS A 191 7.45 12.80 1.65
C LYS A 191 6.33 13.83 1.58
N ILE A 192 5.30 13.70 2.43
CA ILE A 192 4.16 14.64 2.47
C ILE A 192 4.60 16.06 2.86
N TYR A 193 5.44 16.22 3.88
CA TYR A 193 5.89 17.55 4.34
C TYR A 193 6.80 18.23 3.32
N ILE A 194 7.63 17.47 2.61
CA ILE A 194 8.43 17.97 1.48
C ILE A 194 7.49 18.46 0.37
N ASP A 195 6.50 17.65 -0.02
CA ASP A 195 5.52 17.98 -1.06
C ASP A 195 4.62 19.17 -0.70
N ALA A 196 4.30 19.32 0.58
CA ALA A 196 3.46 20.39 1.10
C ALA A 196 4.26 21.66 1.46
N ASN A 197 5.59 21.61 1.40
CA ASN A 197 6.50 22.65 1.90
C ASN A 197 6.19 23.07 3.36
N ASN A 198 5.82 22.10 4.20
CA ASN A 198 5.47 22.34 5.60
C ASN A 198 6.68 22.08 6.51
N ASN A 199 7.54 23.09 6.69
CA ASN A 199 8.73 23.02 7.54
C ASN A 199 9.57 21.73 7.40
N PRO A 200 9.89 21.27 6.18
CA PRO A 200 10.54 19.98 5.95
C PRO A 200 11.93 19.91 6.60
N GLU A 201 12.68 21.01 6.67
CA GLU A 201 14.00 21.03 7.32
C GLU A 201 13.94 20.63 8.80
N ARG A 202 12.94 21.13 9.52
CA ARG A 202 12.76 20.82 10.94
C ARG A 202 12.42 19.34 11.12
N PHE A 203 11.51 18.83 10.29
CA PHE A 203 11.14 17.42 10.33
C PHE A 203 12.34 16.51 10.04
N LEU A 204 13.13 16.80 9.01
CA LEU A 204 14.30 16.00 8.63
C LEU A 204 15.41 16.04 9.69
N ARG A 205 15.54 17.12 10.46
CA ARG A 205 16.54 17.23 11.54
C ARG A 205 16.07 16.60 12.85
N ASP A 206 14.84 16.88 13.25
CA ASP A 206 14.33 16.52 14.58
C ASP A 206 13.88 15.05 14.64
N ASN A 207 13.50 14.45 13.50
CA ASN A 207 12.91 13.12 13.48
C ASN A 207 13.97 11.99 13.37
N PRO A 208 14.09 11.09 14.37
CA PRO A 208 15.08 10.02 14.36
C PRO A 208 14.61 8.73 13.68
N TYR A 209 13.34 8.62 13.28
CA TYR A 209 12.74 7.33 12.92
C TYR A 209 12.56 7.07 11.42
N TYR A 210 12.68 8.08 10.56
CA TYR A 210 12.62 7.88 9.10
C TYR A 210 13.89 7.20 8.57
N ASP A 211 13.79 6.51 7.44
CA ASP A 211 14.93 5.99 6.68
C ASP A 211 15.49 7.08 5.76
N SER A 212 16.72 7.50 6.07
CA SER A 212 17.46 8.52 5.35
C SER A 212 17.72 8.17 3.89
N ARG A 213 17.84 6.89 3.53
CA ARG A 213 18.09 6.48 2.14
C ARG A 213 16.86 6.66 1.26
N ILE A 214 15.70 6.22 1.77
CA ILE A 214 14.42 6.30 1.06
C ILE A 214 14.01 7.76 0.89
N VAL A 215 14.04 8.53 1.98
CA VAL A 215 13.67 9.95 1.96
C VAL A 215 14.69 10.77 1.16
N GLY A 216 15.99 10.50 1.30
CA GLY A 216 17.04 11.19 0.54
C GLY A 216 16.87 11.01 -0.97
N LYS A 217 16.66 9.77 -1.43
CA LYS A 217 16.42 9.48 -2.85
C LYS A 217 15.14 10.13 -3.39
N TYR A 218 14.12 10.29 -2.53
CA TYR A 218 12.92 11.03 -2.88
C TYR A 218 13.19 12.54 -3.01
N CYS A 219 14.00 13.10 -2.11
CA CYS A 219 14.41 14.51 -2.13
C CYS A 219 15.28 14.84 -3.35
N GLU A 220 16.14 13.94 -3.83
CA GLU A 220 17.03 14.18 -4.98
C GLU A 220 16.31 14.75 -6.20
N LYS A 221 15.10 14.27 -6.47
CA LYS A 221 14.29 14.72 -7.61
C LYS A 221 13.57 16.04 -7.40
N ARG A 222 13.42 16.49 -6.14
CA ARG A 222 12.61 17.64 -5.75
C ARG A 222 13.47 18.81 -5.28
N ASP A 223 14.28 18.56 -4.25
CA ASP A 223 15.22 19.52 -3.69
C ASP A 223 16.49 18.81 -3.20
N PRO A 224 17.62 18.98 -3.92
CA PRO A 224 18.92 18.44 -3.53
C PRO A 224 19.40 18.87 -2.13
N HIS A 225 18.96 20.03 -1.61
CA HIS A 225 19.28 20.48 -0.26
C HIS A 225 18.65 19.58 0.81
N PHE A 226 17.38 19.20 0.63
CA PHE A 226 16.70 18.28 1.56
C PHE A 226 17.30 16.87 1.51
N ALA A 227 17.80 16.44 0.34
CA ALA A 227 18.53 15.19 0.21
C ALA A 227 19.81 15.20 1.06
N CYS A 228 20.59 16.29 1.01
CA CYS A 228 21.77 16.45 1.86
C CYS A 228 21.44 16.35 3.35
N LEU A 229 20.35 16.98 3.81
CA LEU A 229 19.93 16.93 5.22
C LEU A 229 19.54 15.51 5.65
N ALA A 230 18.77 14.81 4.81
CA ALA A 230 18.36 13.43 5.07
C ALA A 230 19.57 12.48 5.17
N TYR A 231 20.51 12.58 4.22
CA TYR A 231 21.73 11.77 4.20
C TYR A 231 22.72 12.14 5.30
N GLU A 232 22.83 13.42 5.67
CA GLU A 232 23.68 13.86 6.79
C GLU A 232 23.26 13.18 8.08
N ARG A 233 21.95 13.11 8.34
CA ARG A 233 21.39 12.42 9.51
C ARG A 233 21.66 10.92 9.48
N GLY A 234 21.46 10.29 8.32
CA GLY A 234 21.61 8.84 8.13
C GLY A 234 23.04 8.36 7.94
N GLN A 235 24.03 9.27 7.99
CA GLN A 235 25.44 8.95 7.73
C GLN A 235 25.66 8.24 6.37
N CYS A 236 24.84 8.58 5.37
CA CYS A 236 24.88 8.00 4.02
C CYS A 236 25.84 8.80 3.13
N ASP A 237 27.14 8.55 3.28
CA ASP A 237 28.17 9.42 2.70
C ASP A 237 28.26 9.32 1.19
N ALA A 238 28.18 8.11 0.66
CA ALA A 238 28.34 7.86 -0.75
C ALA A 238 27.22 8.57 -1.53
N GLU A 239 25.99 8.45 -1.03
CA GLU A 239 24.81 9.11 -1.58
C GLU A 239 24.91 10.64 -1.43
N LEU A 240 25.33 11.15 -0.27
CA LEU A 240 25.51 12.60 -0.05
C LEU A 240 26.57 13.19 -1.00
N VAL A 241 27.72 12.53 -1.15
CA VAL A 241 28.79 12.97 -2.06
C VAL A 241 28.29 13.00 -3.50
N ASN A 242 27.58 11.96 -3.94
CA ASN A 242 27.03 11.90 -5.29
C ASN A 242 26.04 13.03 -5.56
N VAL A 243 25.07 13.25 -4.67
CA VAL A 243 24.10 14.35 -4.82
C VAL A 243 24.78 15.72 -4.83
N CYS A 244 25.79 15.91 -4.00
CA CYS A 244 26.52 17.17 -3.96
C CYS A 244 27.36 17.41 -5.23
N ASN A 245 27.97 16.36 -5.79
CA ASN A 245 28.73 16.45 -7.02
C ASN A 245 27.81 16.75 -8.22
N GLU A 246 26.71 16.01 -8.35
CA GLU A 246 25.74 16.18 -9.44
C GLU A 246 25.08 17.56 -9.43
N ASN A 247 24.73 18.08 -8.23
CA ASN A 247 24.01 19.34 -8.09
C ASN A 247 24.91 20.54 -7.73
N SER A 248 26.23 20.38 -7.81
CA SER A 248 27.22 21.41 -7.46
C SER A 248 27.06 22.01 -6.04
N LEU A 249 26.57 21.23 -5.07
CA LEU A 249 26.35 21.64 -3.68
C LEU A 249 27.63 21.54 -2.82
N PHE A 250 28.74 22.04 -3.34
CA PHE A 250 30.06 21.90 -2.72
C PHE A 250 30.19 22.59 -1.36
N LYS A 251 29.39 23.64 -1.09
CA LYS A 251 29.34 24.30 0.22
C LYS A 251 28.73 23.40 1.30
N ASN A 252 27.69 22.63 0.95
CA ASN A 252 27.07 21.69 1.87
C ASN A 252 27.99 20.49 2.11
N LEU A 253 28.59 19.96 1.03
CA LEU A 253 29.57 18.88 1.11
C LEU A 253 30.77 19.26 1.99
N ALA A 254 31.33 20.46 1.79
CA ALA A 254 32.42 20.98 2.62
C ALA A 254 32.05 21.04 4.12
N ARG A 255 30.87 21.58 4.45
CA ARG A 255 30.39 21.63 5.84
C ARG A 255 30.21 20.23 6.44
N TYR A 256 29.68 19.29 5.66
CA TYR A 256 29.48 17.90 6.08
C TYR A 256 30.82 17.21 6.37
N LEU A 257 31.79 17.29 5.45
CA LEU A 257 33.11 16.68 5.58
C LEU A 257 33.88 17.21 6.80
N VAL A 258 33.79 18.53 7.05
CA VAL A 258 34.40 19.17 8.23
C VAL A 258 33.75 18.69 9.54
N LYS A 259 32.44 18.49 9.55
CA LYS A 259 31.70 18.00 10.72
C LYS A 259 31.97 16.51 10.99
N ARG A 260 32.10 15.70 9.94
CA ARG A 260 32.29 14.25 10.03
C ARG A 260 33.72 13.83 10.36
N ARG A 261 34.72 14.64 9.97
CA ARG A 261 36.15 14.43 10.29
C ARG A 261 36.68 13.05 9.91
N ASP A 262 36.17 12.46 8.83
CA ASP A 262 36.47 11.08 8.45
C ASP A 262 37.52 11.00 7.33
N PHE A 263 38.72 10.53 7.67
CA PHE A 263 39.89 10.53 6.77
C PHE A 263 39.69 9.76 5.45
N PRO A 264 39.08 8.57 5.41
CA PRO A 264 38.82 7.84 4.16
C PRO A 264 37.84 8.58 3.24
N LEU A 265 36.81 9.22 3.80
CA LEU A 265 35.85 10.02 3.04
C LEU A 265 36.51 11.26 2.41
N TRP A 266 37.38 11.93 3.16
CA TRP A 266 38.21 13.02 2.62
C TRP A 266 39.11 12.54 1.48
N ALA A 267 39.73 11.35 1.61
CA ALA A 267 40.58 10.78 0.57
C ALA A 267 39.79 10.46 -0.71
N GLN A 268 38.55 9.95 -0.57
CA GLN A 268 37.67 9.67 -1.71
C GLN A 268 37.23 10.95 -2.43
N VAL A 269 36.82 11.98 -1.68
CA VAL A 269 36.35 13.25 -2.26
C VAL A 269 37.51 14.06 -2.87
N LEU A 270 38.72 13.96 -2.31
CA LEU A 270 39.92 14.62 -2.80
C LEU A 270 40.75 13.78 -3.80
N ALA A 271 40.23 12.64 -4.24
CA ALA A 271 40.88 11.79 -5.23
C ALA A 271 41.17 12.57 -6.53
N GLU A 272 42.28 12.25 -7.19
CA GLU A 272 42.73 12.94 -8.41
C GLU A 272 41.77 12.77 -9.60
N ASP A 273 41.00 11.68 -9.60
CA ASP A 273 39.99 11.38 -10.61
C ASP A 273 38.71 12.21 -10.45
N ASN A 274 38.53 12.91 -9.32
CA ASN A 274 37.35 13.72 -9.07
C ASN A 274 37.46 15.09 -9.77
N GLN A 275 36.68 15.28 -10.83
CA GLN A 275 36.65 16.53 -11.62
C GLN A 275 36.25 17.77 -10.78
N HIS A 276 35.56 17.58 -9.66
CA HIS A 276 35.08 18.65 -8.78
C HIS A 276 36.02 18.99 -7.62
N ARG A 277 37.20 18.36 -7.56
CA ARG A 277 38.18 18.51 -6.47
C ARG A 277 38.55 19.96 -6.19
N ARG A 278 38.81 20.79 -7.21
CA ARG A 278 39.22 22.20 -7.02
C ARG A 278 38.11 23.04 -6.39
N GLN A 279 36.87 22.90 -6.87
CA GLN A 279 35.71 23.61 -6.35
C GLN A 279 35.41 23.21 -4.89
N LEU A 280 35.62 21.94 -4.56
CA LEU A 280 35.51 21.43 -3.19
C LEU A 280 36.58 21.99 -2.25
N ILE A 281 37.84 22.04 -2.70
CA ILE A 281 38.94 22.61 -1.92
C ILE A 281 38.66 24.08 -1.61
N ASP A 282 38.28 24.87 -2.61
CA ASP A 282 38.00 26.30 -2.42
C ASP A 282 36.87 26.52 -1.40
N GLN A 283 35.77 25.78 -1.52
CA GLN A 283 34.64 25.88 -0.58
C GLN A 283 34.95 25.31 0.82
N SER A 284 35.82 24.29 0.91
CA SER A 284 36.29 23.74 2.18
C SER A 284 37.19 24.72 2.93
N LEU A 285 38.05 25.46 2.23
CA LEU A 285 38.88 26.51 2.83
C LEU A 285 38.00 27.63 3.39
N PHE A 286 37.00 28.11 2.64
CA PHE A 286 36.04 29.10 3.15
C PHE A 286 35.23 28.58 4.35
N SER A 287 34.81 27.31 4.33
CA SER A 287 34.04 26.71 5.42
C SER A 287 34.88 26.49 6.68
N CYS A 288 36.14 26.03 6.52
CA CYS A 288 37.11 25.88 7.60
C CYS A 288 37.50 27.23 8.22
N ILE A 289 37.72 28.27 7.41
CA ILE A 289 37.99 29.63 7.90
C ILE A 289 36.82 30.14 8.74
N ASN A 290 35.57 29.92 8.31
CA ASN A 290 34.39 30.32 9.10
C ASN A 290 34.28 29.56 10.43
N VAL A 291 34.58 28.25 10.44
CA VAL A 291 34.61 27.46 11.69
C VAL A 291 35.72 27.94 12.62
N ILE A 292 36.92 28.21 12.10
CA ILE A 292 38.06 28.73 12.88
C ILE A 292 37.78 30.14 13.41
N SER A 293 37.09 30.98 12.62
CA SER A 293 36.70 32.35 13.02
C SER A 293 35.72 32.33 14.18
N VAL A 294 34.75 31.42 14.16
CA VAL A 294 33.77 31.25 15.27
C VAL A 294 34.42 30.65 16.51
N THR A 295 35.41 29.76 16.35
CA THR A 295 36.12 29.14 17.48
C THR A 295 37.13 30.09 18.14
N ARG A 296 37.55 31.18 17.45
CA ARG A 296 38.41 32.23 18.00
C ARG A 296 37.66 33.37 18.70
N ILE A 297 36.32 33.33 18.74
CA ILE A 297 35.48 34.33 19.40
C ILE A 297 34.98 33.85 20.78
N TYR A 298 35.35 32.63 21.21
CA TYR A 298 35.17 32.14 22.59
C TYR A 298 36.51 31.97 23.30
#